data_AF-A0A3M1G0F8-F1
#
_entry.id   AF-A0A3M1G0F8-F1
#
_cell.length_a   1.000
_cell.length_b   1.000
_cell.length_c   1.000
_cell.angle_alpha   90.00
_cell.angle_beta   90.00
_cell.angle_gamma   90.00
#
_symmetry.space_group_name_H-M   'P 1'
#
loop_
_entity.id
_entity.type
_entity.pdbx_description
1 polymer ?
#
loop_
_entity_poly.entity_id
_entity_poly.type
_entity_poly.pdbx_seq_one_letter_code
_entity_poly.pdbx_strand_id
1 'polypeptide(L)'
;MKQILLLLITVGLNVAGQLLMKQGMSQVGAIHGNLAVIAESVLRAFLNPYVIGGVGAYGLSSIFWLILLSRVDLSYAYPALSLGYVLITLV
;
A
#
# COMPACT_ATOMS: atom_id res chain seq x y z
N MET A 1 17.04 8.61 -15.72
CA MET A 1 16.55 9.57 -14.71
C MET A 1 15.02 9.54 -14.54
N LYS A 2 14.20 9.74 -15.58
CA LYS A 2 12.72 9.73 -15.44
C LYS A 2 12.13 8.44 -14.86
N GLN A 3 12.68 7.27 -15.20
CA GLN A 3 12.22 5.97 -14.68
C GLN A 3 12.46 5.81 -13.17
N ILE A 4 13.61 6.28 -12.69
CA ILE A 4 13.99 6.19 -11.26
C ILE A 4 13.03 7.04 -10.42
N LEU A 5 12.70 8.24 -10.88
CA LEU A 5 11.73 9.10 -10.20
C LEU A 5 10.34 8.44 -10.14
N LEU A 6 9.89 7.85 -11.24
CA LEU A 6 8.64 7.05 -11.31
C LEU A 6 8.66 5.89 -10.30
N LEU A 7 9.78 5.20 -10.21
CA LEU A 7 9.95 4.09 -9.27
C LEU A 7 9.91 4.57 -7.82
N LEU A 8 10.64 5.64 -7.48
CA LEU A 8 10.64 6.21 -6.13
C LEU A 8 9.25 6.70 -5.71
N ILE A 9 8.50 7.34 -6.62
CA ILE A 9 7.11 7.73 -6.38
C ILE A 9 6.23 6.49 -6.17
N THR A 10 6.37 5.47 -7.02
CA THR A 10 5.59 4.23 -6.91
C THR A 10 5.82 3.56 -5.57
N VAL A 11 7.08 3.37 -5.19
CA VAL A 11 7.50 2.75 -3.93
C VAL A 11 7.06 3.60 -2.75
N GLY A 12 7.31 4.91 -2.77
CA GLY A 12 6.92 5.82 -1.70
C GLY A 12 5.41 5.83 -1.44
N LEU A 13 4.60 5.86 -2.50
CA LEU A 13 3.14 5.74 -2.39
C LEU A 13 2.71 4.37 -1.85
N ASN A 14 3.42 3.29 -2.24
CA ASN A 14 3.13 1.95 -1.75
C ASN A 14 3.41 1.84 -0.24
N VAL A 15 4.58 2.32 0.20
CA VAL A 15 4.98 2.37 1.61
C VAL A 15 4.00 3.23 2.41
N ALA A 16 3.71 4.45 1.95
CA ALA A 16 2.74 5.33 2.62
C ALA A 16 1.35 4.70 2.70
N GLY A 17 0.90 4.05 1.62
CA GLY A 17 -0.38 3.34 1.58
C GLY A 17 -0.45 2.22 2.62
N GLN A 18 0.60 1.39 2.71
CA GLN A 18 0.68 0.30 3.69
C GLN A 18 0.74 0.83 5.13
N LEU A 19 1.48 1.90 5.40
CA LEU A 19 1.56 2.51 6.73
C LEU A 19 0.20 3.09 7.16
N LEU A 20 -0.50 3.79 6.26
CA LEU A 20 -1.84 4.31 6.51
C LEU A 20 -2.85 3.19 6.78
N MET A 21 -2.85 2.13 5.96
CA MET A 21 -3.69 0.95 6.23
C MET A 21 -3.36 0.33 7.58
N LYS A 22 -2.07 0.19 7.93
CA LYS A 22 -1.65 -0.36 9.21
C LYS A 22 -2.13 0.50 10.38
N GLN A 23 -2.03 1.82 10.25
CA GLN A 23 -2.55 2.76 11.24
C GLN A 23 -4.07 2.65 11.38
N GLY A 24 -4.81 2.56 10.28
CA GLY A 24 -6.25 2.37 10.32
C GLY A 24 -6.64 1.04 10.99
N MET A 25 -5.97 -0.05 10.65
CA MET A 25 -6.19 -1.35 11.28
C MET A 25 -5.81 -1.38 12.76
N SER A 26 -4.84 -0.57 13.19
CA SER A 26 -4.53 -0.42 14.63
C SER A 26 -5.68 0.20 15.42
N GLN A 27 -6.50 1.05 14.79
CA GLN A 27 -7.69 1.65 15.41
C GLN A 27 -8.91 0.73 15.36
N VAL A 28 -9.05 -0.05 14.29
CA VAL A 28 -10.15 -1.03 14.15
C VAL A 28 -9.95 -2.20 15.12
N GLY A 29 -8.71 -2.61 15.35
CA GLY A 29 -8.37 -3.78 16.14
C GLY A 29 -8.30 -5.06 15.29
N ALA A 30 -7.93 -6.16 15.96
CA ALA A 30 -7.83 -7.46 15.31
C ALA A 30 -9.22 -7.99 14.94
N ILE A 31 -9.37 -8.46 13.69
CA ILE A 31 -10.63 -9.04 13.21
C ILE A 31 -10.63 -10.53 13.56
N HIS A 32 -11.44 -10.91 14.55
CA HIS A 32 -11.62 -12.29 14.97
C HIS A 32 -12.99 -12.48 15.64
N GLY A 33 -13.57 -13.67 15.55
CA GLY A 33 -14.84 -14.00 16.21
C GLY A 33 -15.87 -14.62 15.25
N ASN A 34 -17.15 -14.44 15.56
CA ASN A 34 -18.25 -14.92 14.72
C ASN A 34 -18.47 -14.01 13.49
N LEU A 35 -19.29 -14.48 12.54
CA LEU A 35 -19.54 -13.78 11.28
C LEU A 35 -20.07 -12.34 11.47
N ALA A 36 -20.88 -12.10 12.49
CA ALA A 36 -21.42 -10.78 12.79
C ALA A 36 -20.32 -9.79 13.22
N VAL A 37 -19.43 -10.22 14.12
CA VAL A 37 -18.29 -9.40 14.58
C VAL A 37 -17.31 -9.12 13.45
N ILE A 38 -17.08 -10.10 12.58
CA ILE A 38 -16.23 -9.93 11.38
C ILE A 38 -16.86 -8.89 10.45
N ALA A 39 -18.16 -9.01 10.13
CA ALA A 39 -18.85 -8.08 9.25
C ALA A 39 -18.81 -6.64 9.78
N GLU A 40 -19.04 -6.45 11.09
CA GLU A 40 -18.95 -5.13 11.72
C GLU A 40 -17.53 -4.56 11.67
N SER A 41 -16.52 -5.38 11.97
CA SER A 41 -15.12 -4.95 11.98
C SER A 41 -14.64 -4.58 10.58
N VAL A 42 -15.05 -5.34 9.56
CA VAL A 42 -14.77 -5.04 8.16
C VAL A 42 -15.43 -3.71 7.76
N LEU A 43 -16.70 -3.49 8.13
CA LEU A 43 -17.38 -2.23 7.84
C LEU A 43 -16.67 -1.04 8.51
N ARG A 44 -16.26 -1.19 9.78
CA ARG A 44 -15.46 -0.18 10.49
C ARG A 44 -14.11 0.08 9.80
N ALA A 45 -13.44 -0.95 9.30
CA ALA A 45 -12.21 -0.79 8.54
C ALA A 45 -12.43 -0.02 7.24
N PHE A 46 -13.46 -0.36 6.46
CA PHE A 46 -13.77 0.35 5.21
C PHE A 46 -14.18 1.81 5.42
N LEU A 47 -14.74 2.16 6.57
CA LEU A 47 -15.10 3.53 6.93
C LEU A 47 -13.96 4.30 7.62
N ASN A 48 -12.85 3.65 7.95
CA ASN A 48 -11.73 4.31 8.62
C ASN A 48 -10.97 5.21 7.64
N PRO A 49 -10.81 6.52 7.92
CA PRO A 49 -10.15 7.46 7.01
C PRO A 49 -8.71 7.08 6.63
N TYR A 50 -7.96 6.45 7.56
CA TYR A 50 -6.61 5.97 7.29
C TYR A 50 -6.60 4.77 6.36
N VAL A 51 -7.56 3.85 6.50
CA VAL A 51 -7.71 2.72 5.56
C VAL A 51 -8.09 3.24 4.18
N ILE A 52 -9.07 4.15 4.09
CA ILE A 52 -9.49 4.76 2.81
C ILE A 52 -8.32 5.49 2.15
N GLY A 53 -7.59 6.32 2.91
CA GLY A 53 -6.41 7.02 2.42
C GLY A 53 -5.30 6.06 1.97
N GLY A 54 -5.09 4.98 2.72
CA GLY A 54 -4.15 3.93 2.39
C GLY A 54 -4.50 3.20 1.09
N VAL A 55 -5.77 2.81 0.93
CA VAL A 55 -6.30 2.18 -0.30
C VAL A 55 -6.17 3.13 -1.48
N GLY A 56 -6.51 4.42 -1.30
CA GLY A 56 -6.34 5.45 -2.32
C GLY A 56 -4.88 5.61 -2.76
N ALA A 57 -3.95 5.68 -1.80
CA ALA A 57 -2.51 5.76 -2.07
C ALA A 57 -1.99 4.51 -2.79
N TYR A 58 -2.46 3.32 -2.39
CA TYR A 58 -2.10 2.06 -3.02
C TYR A 58 -2.67 1.93 -4.45
N GLY A 59 -3.90 2.39 -4.66
CA GLY A 59 -4.51 2.49 -5.98
C GLY A 59 -3.74 3.43 -6.89
N LEU A 60 -3.35 4.60 -6.39
CA LEU A 60 -2.50 5.55 -7.12
C LEU A 60 -1.11 4.96 -7.43
N SER A 61 -0.48 4.28 -6.47
CA SER A 61 0.78 3.55 -6.66
C SER A 61 0.64 2.52 -7.80
N SER A 62 -0.48 1.81 -7.88
CA SER A 62 -0.75 0.82 -8.93
C SER A 62 -0.78 1.46 -10.34
N ILE A 63 -1.30 2.68 -10.47
CA ILE A 63 -1.26 3.42 -11.75
C ILE A 63 0.19 3.71 -12.16
N PHE A 64 1.01 4.23 -11.24
CA PHE A 64 2.42 4.49 -11.52
C PHE A 64 3.20 3.20 -11.81
N TRP A 65 2.85 2.10 -11.15
CA TRP A 65 3.43 0.78 -11.40
C TRP A 65 3.15 0.30 -12.82
N LEU A 66 1.91 0.41 -13.30
CA LEU A 66 1.56 0.07 -14.69
C LEU A 66 2.33 0.94 -15.69
N ILE A 67 2.45 2.24 -15.43
CA ILE A 67 3.25 3.15 -16.27
C ILE A 67 4.73 2.74 -16.26
N LEU A 68 5.28 2.36 -15.12
CA LEU A 68 6.67 1.92 -15.00
C LEU A 68 6.88 0.63 -15.80
N LEU A 69 6.04 -0.39 -15.59
CA LEU A 69 6.11 -1.67 -16.31
C LEU A 69 5.93 -1.52 -17.82
N SER A 70 5.24 -0.48 -18.29
CA SER A 70 5.15 -0.19 -19.73
C SER A 70 6.49 0.26 -20.35
N ARG A 71 7.51 0.54 -19.55
CA ARG A 71 8.78 1.15 -20.00
C ARG A 71 10.05 0.43 -19.53
N VAL A 72 9.95 -0.50 -18.59
CA VAL A 72 11.08 -1.28 -18.08
C VAL A 72 10.68 -2.73 -17.89
N ASP A 73 11.63 -3.66 -18.09
CA ASP A 73 11.36 -5.07 -17.84
C ASP A 73 11.18 -5.33 -16.34
N LEU A 74 10.35 -6.34 -16.04
CA LEU A 74 10.08 -6.81 -14.69
C LEU A 74 11.36 -7.12 -13.90
N SER A 75 12.36 -7.70 -14.57
CA SER A 75 13.66 -8.05 -13.99
C SER A 75 14.44 -6.85 -13.44
N TYR A 76 14.20 -5.64 -13.95
CA TYR A 76 14.79 -4.39 -13.43
C TYR A 76 13.88 -3.70 -12.40
N ALA A 77 12.56 -3.79 -12.59
CA ALA A 77 11.60 -3.13 -11.72
C ALA A 77 11.54 -3.76 -10.32
N TYR A 78 11.50 -5.10 -10.23
CA TYR A 78 11.34 -5.82 -8.97
C TYR A 78 12.48 -5.62 -7.96
N PRO A 79 13.77 -5.66 -8.35
CA PRO A 79 14.88 -5.39 -7.43
C PRO A 79 14.89 -3.98 -6.86
N ALA A 80 14.36 -3.00 -7.60
CA ALA A 80 14.24 -1.65 -7.12
C ALA A 80 12.97 -1.46 -6.27
N LEU A 81 11.91 -2.23 -6.54
CA LEU A 81 10.72 -2.28 -5.71
C LEU A 81 10.97 -2.96 -4.36
N SER A 82 11.89 -3.92 -4.29
CA SER A 82 12.25 -4.58 -3.03
C SER A 82 12.93 -3.66 -2.02
N LEU A 83 13.52 -2.54 -2.47
CA LEU A 83 13.97 -1.46 -1.59
C LEU A 83 12.81 -0.88 -0.76
N GLY A 84 11.58 -0.90 -1.31
CA GLY A 84 10.37 -0.55 -0.57
C GLY A 84 10.11 -1.46 0.62
N TYR A 85 10.32 -2.78 0.47
CA TYR A 85 10.19 -3.72 1.58
C TYR A 85 11.24 -3.48 2.68
N VAL A 86 12.47 -3.11 2.29
CA VAL A 86 13.51 -2.70 3.26
C VAL A 86 13.05 -1.46 4.04
N LEU A 87 12.53 -0.44 3.35
CA LEU A 87 12.01 0.77 3.99
C LEU A 87 10.87 0.47 4.96
N ILE A 88 9.93 -0.40 4.59
CA ILE A 88 8.83 -0.83 5.48
C ILE A 88 9.38 -1.53 6.72
N THR A 89 10.44 -2.33 6.58
CA THR A 89 11.03 -3.05 7.71
C THR A 89 11.71 -2.12 8.72
N LEU A 90 12.11 -0.92 8.30
CA LEU A 90 12.77 0.08 9.14
C LEU A 90 11.80 1.01 9.89
N VAL A 91 10.51 0.98 9.54
CA VAL A 91 9.44 1.82 10.12
C VAL A 91 8.57 0.99 11.05
#